data_AF-A0AAE3UHD6-F1
#
_entry.id   AF-A0AAE3UHD6-F1
#
_cell.length_a   1.000
_cell.length_b   1.000
_cell.length_c   1.000
_cell.angle_alpha   90.00
_cell.angle_beta   90.00
_cell.angle_gamma   90.00
#
_symmetry.space_group_name_H-M   'P 1'
#
loop_
_entity.id
_entity.type
_entity.pdbx_description
1 polymer ?
#
loop_
_entity_poly.entity_id
_entity_poly.type
_entity_poly.pdbx_seq_one_letter_code
_entity_poly.pdbx_strand_id
1 'polypeptide(L)'
;MKKKLLSAWVLVLLLSGCAKEKDGAVQPMEKVTAQATATIDAATPQQTIRGFGGASIRGWIADLTTDQRTKAFSPTNGIGMSILRVRIPHNSADFAAEKPTIDAAKSFGATVIASAWTAPASMKDNNNLVGGKLKTDSYASYASHLRAFNTAVGGVYAISPINEPNITVSYESMKMTATEVASFVAAQGENCGAPIMAPEPFNMDQTYINTYLSNATAKAKTAFVCGHIYGRTPYNLGNIGKSVWMTEHYTNSSISGNDWNNAMNAAKEIHDCMNAGWAAYVWWYIRRSYGPIDENSNVTKLGYIMAHWAKWVRPGFSKISCTSNPTSGIFVTAYKSGSRIVIVAINQNSSATNQAFSLSGATVSSFSRYQTTSSANLVSSSLSVSGNSFNLTLPASSITTLIAN
;
A
#
# COMPACT_ATOMS: atom_id res chain seq x y z
N MET A 1 -48.70 -69.79 24.39
CA MET A 1 -47.89 -70.13 25.60
C MET A 1 -47.95 -68.92 26.54
N LYS A 2 -48.83 -68.87 27.56
CA LYS A 2 -48.60 -69.22 28.99
C LYS A 2 -47.29 -68.56 29.50
N LYS A 3 -47.24 -67.63 30.49
CA LYS A 3 -47.86 -67.54 31.83
C LYS A 3 -47.71 -66.10 32.44
N LYS A 4 -48.56 -65.82 33.44
CA LYS A 4 -48.57 -64.69 34.41
C LYS A 4 -47.44 -64.76 35.45
N LEU A 5 -47.17 -63.65 36.18
CA LEU A 5 -46.97 -63.48 37.66
C LEU A 5 -46.02 -62.27 37.93
N LEU A 6 -46.46 -61.12 38.48
CA LEU A 6 -46.69 -60.70 39.88
C LEU A 6 -45.47 -60.65 40.84
N SER A 7 -45.19 -59.42 41.32
CA SER A 7 -44.78 -58.97 42.68
C SER A 7 -43.45 -59.40 43.31
N ALA A 8 -42.66 -58.41 43.76
CA ALA A 8 -42.09 -58.34 45.12
C ALA A 8 -41.46 -56.95 45.40
N TRP A 9 -41.82 -56.35 46.53
CA TRP A 9 -41.12 -55.23 47.18
C TRP A 9 -40.02 -55.79 48.09
N VAL A 10 -38.84 -55.15 48.13
CA VAL A 10 -37.89 -55.26 49.25
C VAL A 10 -37.25 -53.90 49.53
N LEU A 11 -37.37 -53.49 50.78
CA LEU A 11 -36.78 -52.34 51.46
C LEU A 11 -35.35 -52.70 51.90
N VAL A 12 -34.35 -51.84 51.66
CA VAL A 12 -33.04 -51.91 52.34
C VAL A 12 -32.57 -50.49 52.70
N LEU A 13 -32.45 -50.23 54.00
CA LEU A 13 -31.75 -49.11 54.62
C LEU A 13 -30.27 -49.12 54.24
N LEU A 14 -29.63 -47.96 54.06
CA LEU A 14 -28.18 -47.80 54.26
C LEU A 14 -27.80 -46.33 54.56
N LEU A 15 -27.49 -46.09 55.83
CA LEU A 15 -26.41 -45.27 56.41
C LEU A 15 -26.16 -43.84 55.90
N SER A 16 -26.49 -42.87 56.77
CA SER A 16 -25.95 -41.51 56.77
C SER A 16 -24.42 -41.52 56.96
N GLY A 17 -23.68 -41.30 55.89
CA GLY A 17 -22.24 -41.01 55.93
C GLY A 17 -22.00 -39.52 55.72
N CYS A 18 -21.37 -38.86 56.69
CA CYS A 18 -20.82 -37.52 56.54
C CYS A 18 -19.84 -37.48 55.37
N ALA A 19 -20.11 -36.65 54.35
CA ALA A 19 -19.18 -36.36 53.27
C ALA A 19 -18.78 -34.88 53.33
N LYS A 20 -17.47 -34.68 53.56
CA LYS A 20 -16.68 -33.45 53.46
C LYS A 20 -17.12 -32.56 52.30
N GLU A 21 -17.25 -31.26 52.57
CA GLU A 21 -17.27 -30.22 51.54
C GLU A 21 -16.04 -30.38 50.63
N LYS A 22 -16.28 -30.56 49.33
CA LYS A 22 -15.23 -30.42 48.32
C LYS A 22 -15.16 -28.95 47.94
N ASP A 23 -13.99 -28.36 48.17
CA ASP A 23 -13.57 -27.07 47.65
C ASP A 23 -14.04 -26.89 46.20
N GLY A 24 -14.74 -25.77 45.97
CA GLY A 24 -15.16 -25.36 44.64
C GLY A 24 -13.94 -25.21 43.73
N ALA A 25 -13.93 -25.95 42.63
CA ALA A 25 -12.96 -25.75 41.57
C ALA A 25 -13.10 -24.31 41.04
N VAL A 26 -12.14 -23.46 41.39
CA VAL A 26 -11.97 -22.14 40.79
C VAL A 26 -11.67 -22.39 39.30
N GLN A 27 -12.61 -21.99 38.44
CA GLN A 27 -12.38 -21.87 37.00
C GLN A 27 -11.08 -21.06 36.81
N PRO A 28 -10.10 -21.52 36.01
CA PRO A 28 -8.90 -20.74 35.79
C PRO A 28 -9.32 -19.39 35.20
N MET A 29 -9.04 -18.30 35.92
CA MET A 29 -9.16 -16.95 35.38
C MET A 29 -8.39 -16.94 34.06
N GLU A 30 -9.06 -16.60 32.96
CA GLU A 30 -8.38 -16.23 31.74
C GLU A 30 -7.29 -15.22 32.09
N LYS A 31 -6.06 -15.50 31.67
CA LYS A 31 -4.94 -14.58 31.82
C LYS A 31 -5.26 -13.34 30.97
N VAL A 32 -5.93 -12.36 31.57
CA VAL A 32 -6.16 -11.03 30.97
C VAL A 32 -4.79 -10.38 30.86
N THR A 33 -4.13 -10.62 29.74
CA THR A 33 -2.86 -9.97 29.45
C THR A 33 -3.20 -8.51 29.18
N ALA A 34 -2.73 -7.60 30.02
CA ALA A 34 -2.92 -6.17 29.80
C ALA A 34 -2.38 -5.81 28.41
N GLN A 35 -3.26 -5.30 27.53
CA GLN A 35 -2.86 -4.86 26.20
C GLN A 35 -1.84 -3.73 26.31
N ALA A 36 -0.71 -3.86 25.61
CA ALA A 36 0.30 -2.82 25.59
C ALA A 36 -0.22 -1.59 24.83
N THR A 37 0.19 -0.40 25.26
CA THR A 37 -0.35 0.86 24.73
C THR A 37 0.28 1.22 23.39
N ALA A 38 -0.56 1.66 22.44
CA ALA A 38 -0.13 2.28 21.19
C ALA A 38 0.21 3.74 21.44
N THR A 39 1.49 4.03 21.67
CA THR A 39 1.99 5.39 21.89
C THR A 39 2.21 6.08 20.56
N ILE A 40 1.74 7.31 20.41
CA ILE A 40 1.89 8.15 19.21
C ILE A 40 2.48 9.48 19.64
N ASP A 41 3.58 9.89 19.02
CA ASP A 41 4.24 11.17 19.27
C ASP A 41 4.18 12.08 18.05
N ALA A 42 3.27 13.05 18.10
CA ALA A 42 3.04 14.01 17.03
C ALA A 42 4.11 15.11 16.93
N ALA A 43 5.07 15.17 17.86
CA ALA A 43 6.22 16.06 17.80
C ALA A 43 7.41 15.47 17.04
N THR A 44 7.41 14.15 16.80
CA THR A 44 8.51 13.44 16.12
C THR A 44 8.09 13.01 14.70
N PRO A 45 8.25 13.89 13.69
CA PRO A 45 8.02 13.53 12.29
C PRO A 45 9.08 12.56 11.77
N GLN A 46 8.67 11.71 10.85
CA GLN A 46 9.51 10.76 10.11
C GLN A 46 9.49 11.16 8.62
N GLN A 47 9.25 10.22 7.70
CA GLN A 47 9.20 10.53 6.28
C GLN A 47 7.96 11.34 5.88
N THR A 48 8.11 12.23 4.90
CA THR A 48 6.98 12.89 4.26
C THR A 48 6.30 11.95 3.27
N ILE A 49 4.99 11.81 3.40
CA ILE A 49 4.13 11.03 2.53
C ILE A 49 3.89 11.78 1.23
N ARG A 50 4.08 11.05 0.13
CA ARG A 50 3.90 11.53 -1.24
C ARG A 50 2.59 11.05 -1.85
N GLY A 51 2.08 9.91 -1.40
CA GLY A 51 0.72 9.51 -1.70
C GLY A 51 0.53 8.01 -1.87
N PHE A 52 -0.69 7.68 -2.27
CA PHE A 52 -1.16 6.33 -2.50
C PHE A 52 -1.85 6.29 -3.85
N GLY A 53 -1.60 5.24 -4.63
CA GLY A 53 -2.00 5.25 -6.03
C GLY A 53 -2.14 3.89 -6.67
N GLY A 54 -2.33 3.91 -7.97
CA GLY A 54 -2.29 2.73 -8.81
C GLY A 54 -1.88 3.06 -10.25
N ALA A 55 -1.70 2.02 -11.05
CA ALA A 55 -1.32 2.13 -12.44
C ALA A 55 -2.52 2.10 -13.40
N SER A 56 -2.44 2.91 -14.45
CA SER A 56 -3.21 2.78 -15.69
C SER A 56 -2.25 2.44 -16.82
N ILE A 57 -2.33 1.22 -17.35
CA ILE A 57 -1.42 0.72 -18.40
C ILE A 57 -2.24 0.51 -19.66
N ARG A 58 -2.53 1.63 -20.31
CA ARG A 58 -3.19 1.63 -21.60
C ARG A 58 -2.29 0.92 -22.64
N GLY A 59 -2.94 0.19 -23.54
CA GLY A 59 -2.28 -0.66 -24.54
C GLY A 59 -2.17 -2.12 -24.13
N TRP A 60 -2.20 -2.43 -22.83
CA TRP A 60 -2.31 -3.81 -22.32
C TRP A 60 -3.72 -4.12 -21.83
N ILE A 61 -4.39 -3.13 -21.27
CA ILE A 61 -5.83 -3.16 -20.96
C ILE A 61 -6.50 -1.88 -21.45
N ALA A 62 -7.84 -1.87 -21.47
CA ALA A 62 -8.60 -0.67 -21.78
C ALA A 62 -8.28 0.46 -20.79
N ASP A 63 -8.30 1.70 -21.25
CA ASP A 63 -8.14 2.87 -20.39
C ASP A 63 -9.30 2.98 -19.37
N LEU A 64 -9.11 3.77 -18.30
CA LEU A 64 -10.16 4.02 -17.31
C LEU A 64 -11.28 4.86 -17.90
N THR A 65 -12.53 4.52 -17.58
CA THR A 65 -13.69 5.37 -17.92
C THR A 65 -13.74 6.62 -17.04
N THR A 66 -14.57 7.61 -17.40
CA THR A 66 -14.79 8.81 -16.58
C THR A 66 -15.26 8.50 -15.15
N ASP A 67 -16.15 7.52 -15.00
CA ASP A 67 -16.61 7.04 -13.69
C ASP A 67 -15.46 6.40 -12.90
N GLN A 68 -14.67 5.53 -13.54
CA GLN A 68 -13.52 4.87 -12.90
C GLN A 68 -12.43 5.87 -12.49
N ARG A 69 -12.16 6.90 -13.30
CA ARG A 69 -11.24 8.00 -12.95
C ARG A 69 -11.73 8.76 -11.72
N THR A 70 -13.03 9.05 -11.64
CA THR A 70 -13.63 9.71 -10.47
C THR A 70 -13.52 8.83 -9.23
N LYS A 71 -13.87 7.55 -9.34
CA LYS A 71 -13.77 6.57 -8.25
C LYS A 71 -12.33 6.33 -7.80
N ALA A 72 -11.36 6.43 -8.70
CA ALA A 72 -9.95 6.31 -8.35
C ALA A 72 -9.44 7.54 -7.59
N PHE A 73 -9.60 8.74 -8.16
CA PHE A 73 -8.83 9.92 -7.73
C PHE A 73 -9.60 10.90 -6.83
N SER A 74 -10.94 10.93 -6.89
CA SER A 74 -11.71 11.87 -6.07
C SER A 74 -11.58 11.54 -4.58
N PRO A 75 -11.11 12.46 -3.72
CA PRO A 75 -11.06 12.22 -2.27
C PRO A 75 -12.46 12.22 -1.64
N THR A 76 -13.45 12.83 -2.30
CA THR A 76 -14.83 12.90 -1.82
C THR A 76 -15.63 11.71 -2.32
N ASN A 77 -15.64 11.49 -3.64
CA ASN A 77 -16.53 10.52 -4.29
C ASN A 77 -15.86 9.18 -4.61
N GLY A 78 -14.58 9.02 -4.27
CA GLY A 78 -13.79 7.84 -4.58
C GLY A 78 -12.80 7.44 -3.50
N ILE A 79 -11.81 6.65 -3.91
CA ILE A 79 -10.71 6.14 -3.08
C ILE A 79 -9.78 7.30 -2.68
N GLY A 80 -9.69 8.35 -3.49
CA GLY A 80 -8.81 9.48 -3.23
C GLY A 80 -7.35 9.19 -3.56
N MET A 81 -7.05 8.35 -4.54
CA MET A 81 -5.67 8.15 -4.99
C MET A 81 -5.02 9.49 -5.36
N SER A 82 -3.77 9.68 -4.94
CA SER A 82 -2.99 10.89 -5.18
C SER A 82 -1.75 10.63 -6.04
N ILE A 83 -1.55 9.39 -6.49
CA ILE A 83 -0.52 9.02 -7.46
C ILE A 83 -1.20 8.21 -8.58
N LEU A 84 -0.93 8.58 -9.82
CA LEU A 84 -1.19 7.74 -10.99
C LEU A 84 0.16 7.31 -11.57
N ARG A 85 0.33 6.01 -11.81
CA ARG A 85 1.43 5.49 -12.61
C ARG A 85 0.95 5.15 -14.01
N VAL A 86 1.72 5.51 -15.03
CA VAL A 86 1.42 5.20 -16.44
C VAL A 86 2.60 4.53 -17.13
N ARG A 87 2.30 3.80 -18.20
CA ARG A 87 3.31 3.31 -19.13
C ARG A 87 3.73 4.41 -20.09
N ILE A 88 5.02 4.46 -20.40
CA ILE A 88 5.55 5.20 -21.54
C ILE A 88 5.54 4.23 -22.73
N PRO A 89 4.70 4.44 -23.76
CA PRO A 89 4.68 3.57 -24.93
C PRO A 89 6.04 3.54 -25.66
N HIS A 90 6.37 2.41 -26.29
CA HIS A 90 7.55 2.33 -27.15
C HIS A 90 7.33 3.05 -28.50
N ASN A 91 6.07 3.27 -28.91
CA ASN A 91 5.70 4.00 -30.11
C ASN A 91 5.12 5.37 -29.74
N SER A 92 5.72 6.44 -30.28
CA SER A 92 5.30 7.82 -29.99
C SER A 92 3.90 8.17 -30.49
N ALA A 93 3.38 7.43 -31.48
CA ALA A 93 2.01 7.58 -31.95
C ALA A 93 0.96 7.32 -30.85
N ASP A 94 1.32 6.55 -29.81
CA ASP A 94 0.41 6.20 -28.72
C ASP A 94 0.41 7.23 -27.57
N PHE A 95 1.34 8.18 -27.56
CA PHE A 95 1.55 9.08 -26.41
C PHE A 95 0.33 9.94 -26.05
N ALA A 96 -0.27 10.57 -27.06
CA ALA A 96 -1.43 11.45 -26.87
C ALA A 96 -2.61 10.71 -26.23
N ALA A 97 -2.64 9.39 -26.38
CA ALA A 97 -3.72 8.54 -25.96
C ALA A 97 -3.70 8.25 -24.44
N GLU A 98 -2.58 8.49 -23.75
CA GLU A 98 -2.48 8.45 -22.28
C GLU A 98 -3.10 9.68 -21.61
N LYS A 99 -3.21 10.80 -22.35
CA LYS A 99 -3.58 12.12 -21.82
C LYS A 99 -4.92 12.15 -21.06
N PRO A 100 -6.01 11.49 -21.50
CA PRO A 100 -7.30 11.60 -20.82
C PRO A 100 -7.30 11.17 -19.35
N THR A 101 -6.64 10.05 -19.01
CA THR A 101 -6.55 9.57 -17.62
C THR A 101 -5.53 10.41 -16.83
N ILE A 102 -4.45 10.85 -17.46
CA ILE A 102 -3.46 11.77 -16.86
C ILE A 102 -4.11 13.10 -16.46
N ASP A 103 -4.86 13.74 -17.35
CA ASP A 103 -5.54 15.01 -17.11
C ASP A 103 -6.58 14.87 -15.99
N ALA A 104 -7.37 13.79 -16.02
CA ALA A 104 -8.36 13.53 -14.99
C ALA A 104 -7.70 13.35 -13.61
N ALA A 105 -6.63 12.56 -13.51
CA ALA A 105 -5.90 12.38 -12.26
C ALA A 105 -5.35 13.72 -11.73
N LYS A 106 -4.71 14.52 -12.61
CA LYS A 106 -4.22 15.86 -12.27
C LYS A 106 -5.34 16.79 -11.79
N SER A 107 -6.52 16.73 -12.39
CA SER A 107 -7.67 17.56 -11.98
C SER A 107 -8.16 17.29 -10.55
N PHE A 108 -7.89 16.08 -10.02
CA PHE A 108 -8.12 15.74 -8.61
C PHE A 108 -6.89 15.95 -7.71
N GLY A 109 -5.83 16.55 -8.25
CA GLY A 109 -4.60 16.85 -7.52
C GLY A 109 -3.63 15.66 -7.38
N ALA A 110 -3.79 14.61 -8.19
CA ALA A 110 -2.82 13.51 -8.20
C ALA A 110 -1.56 13.87 -8.99
N THR A 111 -0.40 13.44 -8.47
CA THR A 111 0.85 13.43 -9.23
C THR A 111 0.90 12.24 -10.19
N VAL A 112 1.48 12.44 -11.36
CA VAL A 112 1.63 11.39 -12.37
C VAL A 112 3.10 10.98 -12.47
N ILE A 113 3.39 9.69 -12.33
CA ILE A 113 4.70 9.10 -12.58
C ILE A 113 4.62 8.19 -13.80
N ALA A 114 5.68 8.11 -14.60
CA ALA A 114 5.66 7.34 -15.85
C ALA A 114 6.88 6.43 -15.95
N SER A 115 6.66 5.17 -16.29
CA SER A 115 7.73 4.16 -16.42
C SER A 115 7.76 3.58 -17.82
N ALA A 116 8.95 3.44 -18.39
CA ALA A 116 9.14 2.73 -19.65
C ALA A 116 9.45 1.25 -19.39
N TRP A 117 8.68 0.33 -19.99
CA TRP A 117 9.00 -1.11 -19.97
C TRP A 117 10.14 -1.46 -20.92
N THR A 118 10.21 -0.73 -22.04
CA THR A 118 11.18 -1.00 -23.09
C THR A 118 11.43 0.26 -23.92
N ALA A 119 12.64 0.39 -24.45
CA ALA A 119 12.93 1.37 -25.49
C ALA A 119 12.34 0.92 -26.84
N PRO A 120 12.17 1.83 -27.82
CA PRO A 120 11.88 1.44 -29.20
C PRO A 120 12.84 0.34 -29.67
N ALA A 121 12.32 -0.67 -30.38
CA ALA A 121 13.08 -1.87 -30.74
C ALA A 121 14.43 -1.55 -31.42
N SER A 122 14.45 -0.58 -32.34
CA SER A 122 15.65 -0.15 -33.06
C SER A 122 16.79 0.34 -32.15
N MET A 123 16.45 0.86 -30.97
CA MET A 123 17.40 1.36 -29.98
C MET A 123 18.05 0.25 -29.15
N LYS A 124 17.59 -1.00 -29.30
CA LYS A 124 18.04 -2.17 -28.54
C LYS A 124 18.92 -3.09 -29.36
N ASP A 125 19.82 -3.80 -28.68
CA ASP A 125 20.80 -4.73 -29.26
C ASP A 125 20.16 -5.89 -30.04
N ASN A 126 18.98 -6.33 -29.63
CA ASN A 126 18.24 -7.44 -30.22
C ASN A 126 17.15 -7.03 -31.21
N ASN A 127 16.98 -5.73 -31.47
CA ASN A 127 15.93 -5.17 -32.32
C ASN A 127 14.52 -5.72 -32.01
N ASN A 128 14.20 -5.95 -30.73
CA ASN A 128 12.94 -6.55 -30.28
C ASN A 128 12.39 -5.77 -29.08
N LEU A 129 11.08 -5.75 -28.85
CA LEU A 129 10.45 -5.12 -27.68
C LEU A 129 10.57 -5.96 -26.40
N VAL A 130 10.83 -7.27 -26.53
CA VAL A 130 11.02 -8.20 -25.41
C VAL A 130 12.52 -8.45 -25.19
N GLY A 131 12.96 -8.40 -23.93
CA GLY A 131 14.36 -8.65 -23.54
C GLY A 131 15.34 -7.63 -24.13
N GLY A 132 16.57 -8.06 -24.42
CA GLY A 132 17.62 -7.19 -24.97
C GLY A 132 18.08 -6.09 -24.02
N LYS A 133 18.99 -5.24 -24.49
CA LYS A 133 19.56 -4.10 -23.77
C LYS A 133 19.52 -2.83 -24.61
N LEU A 134 19.47 -1.68 -23.94
CA LEU A 134 19.64 -0.38 -24.59
C LEU A 134 21.06 -0.25 -25.15
N LYS A 135 21.21 0.07 -26.43
CA LYS A 135 22.52 0.41 -27.03
C LYS A 135 23.02 1.73 -26.44
N THR A 136 24.30 1.82 -26.08
CA THR A 136 24.91 3.05 -25.56
C THR A 136 24.75 4.23 -26.54
N ASP A 137 24.93 3.98 -27.84
CA ASP A 137 24.77 5.00 -28.89
C ASP A 137 23.31 5.47 -29.05
N SER A 138 22.34 4.75 -28.48
CA SER A 138 20.93 5.15 -28.45
C SER A 138 20.55 5.97 -27.22
N TYR A 139 21.46 6.24 -26.27
CA TYR A 139 21.11 6.91 -25.00
C TYR A 139 20.45 8.26 -25.23
N ALA A 140 21.02 9.12 -26.09
CA ALA A 140 20.45 10.43 -26.39
C ALA A 140 19.08 10.33 -27.08
N SER A 141 18.95 9.41 -28.05
CA SER A 141 17.69 9.15 -28.75
C SER A 141 16.60 8.63 -27.82
N TYR A 142 16.97 7.75 -26.88
CA TYR A 142 16.03 7.23 -25.88
C TYR A 142 15.59 8.30 -24.89
N ALA A 143 16.51 9.14 -24.40
CA ALA A 143 16.16 10.29 -23.56
C ALA A 143 15.23 11.27 -24.29
N SER A 144 15.45 11.49 -25.59
CA SER A 144 14.55 12.28 -26.44
C SER A 144 13.16 11.64 -26.57
N HIS A 145 13.07 10.31 -26.65
CA HIS A 145 11.80 9.57 -26.64
C HIS A 145 11.02 9.78 -25.33
N LEU A 146 11.70 9.67 -24.18
CA LEU A 146 11.12 9.93 -22.86
C LEU A 146 10.64 11.39 -22.72
N ARG A 147 11.44 12.34 -23.20
CA ARG A 147 11.07 13.77 -23.23
C ARG A 147 9.87 14.05 -24.14
N ALA A 148 9.80 13.38 -25.29
CA ALA A 148 8.68 13.52 -26.21
C ALA A 148 7.38 13.02 -25.57
N PHE A 149 7.41 11.91 -24.83
CA PHE A 149 6.28 11.44 -24.03
C PHE A 149 5.85 12.50 -23.00
N ASN A 150 6.81 12.97 -22.19
CA ASN A 150 6.54 14.00 -21.18
C ASN A 150 5.85 15.23 -21.78
N THR A 151 6.33 15.68 -22.94
CA THR A 151 5.78 16.83 -23.65
C THR A 151 4.36 16.54 -24.15
N ALA A 152 4.14 15.38 -24.78
CA ALA A 152 2.85 15.00 -25.36
C ALA A 152 1.71 14.89 -24.34
N VAL A 153 2.01 14.52 -23.09
CA VAL A 153 1.00 14.37 -22.02
C VAL A 153 0.90 15.62 -21.11
N GLY A 154 1.57 16.72 -21.48
CA GLY A 154 1.54 17.96 -20.71
C GLY A 154 2.26 17.87 -19.35
N GLY A 155 3.39 17.16 -19.32
CA GLY A 155 4.28 17.02 -18.16
C GLY A 155 3.88 15.91 -17.18
N VAL A 156 4.86 15.23 -16.60
CA VAL A 156 4.68 14.30 -15.47
C VAL A 156 5.56 14.72 -14.29
N TYR A 157 5.25 14.23 -13.10
CA TYR A 157 6.02 14.50 -11.88
C TYR A 157 7.40 13.85 -11.92
N ALA A 158 7.49 12.62 -12.44
CA ALA A 158 8.76 11.93 -12.64
C ALA A 158 8.68 10.87 -13.74
N ILE A 159 9.83 10.58 -14.35
CA ILE A 159 10.01 9.51 -15.33
C ILE A 159 11.03 8.49 -14.82
N SER A 160 10.69 7.21 -15.00
CA SER A 160 11.63 6.10 -14.89
C SER A 160 12.08 5.66 -16.29
N PRO A 161 13.40 5.58 -16.54
CA PRO A 161 13.92 5.12 -17.81
C PRO A 161 13.72 3.61 -18.00
N ILE A 162 13.44 2.84 -16.95
CA ILE A 162 13.23 1.41 -17.06
C ILE A 162 12.42 0.84 -15.90
N ASN A 163 11.39 0.05 -16.23
CA ASN A 163 10.67 -0.83 -15.32
C ASN A 163 11.42 -2.14 -15.14
N GLU A 164 11.66 -2.57 -13.90
CA GLU A 164 12.16 -3.90 -13.53
C GLU A 164 13.37 -4.38 -14.35
N PRO A 165 14.47 -3.61 -14.36
CA PRO A 165 15.62 -3.92 -15.19
C PRO A 165 16.32 -5.24 -14.81
N ASN A 166 15.99 -5.81 -13.65
CA ASN A 166 16.60 -6.99 -13.05
C ASN A 166 15.75 -8.29 -13.14
N ILE A 167 14.69 -8.32 -13.96
CA ILE A 167 13.90 -9.54 -14.22
C ILE A 167 13.94 -9.96 -15.69
N THR A 168 13.63 -11.23 -15.96
CA THR A 168 13.43 -11.77 -17.31
C THR A 168 11.96 -12.16 -17.49
N VAL A 169 11.31 -11.61 -18.51
CA VAL A 169 9.88 -11.80 -18.79
C VAL A 169 9.64 -11.96 -20.29
N SER A 170 8.43 -12.38 -20.68
CA SER A 170 8.02 -12.63 -22.06
C SER A 170 7.22 -11.51 -22.72
N TYR A 171 6.98 -10.41 -22.00
CA TYR A 171 6.32 -9.20 -22.50
C TYR A 171 7.33 -8.05 -22.65
N GLU A 172 6.86 -6.85 -23.03
CA GLU A 172 7.73 -5.68 -23.23
C GLU A 172 8.69 -5.51 -22.05
N SER A 173 9.98 -5.52 -22.34
CA SER A 173 11.03 -5.52 -21.33
C SER A 173 12.34 -5.06 -21.93
N MET A 174 13.25 -4.60 -21.07
CA MET A 174 14.62 -4.25 -21.43
C MET A 174 15.51 -4.49 -20.21
N LYS A 175 16.55 -5.30 -20.37
CA LYS A 175 17.47 -5.64 -19.28
C LYS A 175 18.52 -4.55 -19.13
N MET A 176 18.76 -4.15 -17.89
CA MET A 176 19.87 -3.27 -17.54
C MET A 176 20.42 -3.68 -16.17
N THR A 177 21.74 -3.72 -16.04
CA THR A 177 22.42 -3.79 -14.75
C THR A 177 22.30 -2.46 -14.03
N ALA A 178 22.47 -2.45 -12.70
CA ALA A 178 22.42 -1.22 -11.91
C ALA A 178 23.41 -0.15 -12.43
N THR A 179 24.59 -0.59 -12.88
CA THR A 179 25.60 0.27 -13.51
C THR A 179 25.14 0.82 -14.86
N GLU A 180 24.49 0.01 -15.71
CA GLU A 180 23.95 0.49 -17.00
C GLU A 180 22.84 1.53 -16.77
N VAL A 181 21.93 1.31 -15.80
CA VAL A 181 20.89 2.31 -15.45
C VAL A 181 21.54 3.59 -14.93
N ALA A 182 22.53 3.48 -14.04
CA ALA A 182 23.27 4.62 -13.52
C ALA A 182 23.99 5.40 -14.63
N SER A 183 24.64 4.72 -15.57
CA SER A 183 25.31 5.34 -16.71
C SER A 183 24.34 6.11 -17.60
N PHE A 184 23.16 5.54 -17.89
CA PHE A 184 22.11 6.25 -18.63
C PHE A 184 21.66 7.52 -17.89
N VAL A 185 21.33 7.41 -16.60
CA VAL A 185 20.87 8.56 -15.81
C VAL A 185 21.94 9.63 -15.67
N ALA A 186 23.20 9.24 -15.45
CA ALA A 186 24.33 10.17 -15.38
C ALA A 186 24.48 10.95 -16.69
N ALA A 187 24.42 10.26 -17.83
CA ALA A 187 24.60 10.85 -19.15
C ALA A 187 23.38 11.68 -19.61
N GLN A 188 22.16 11.22 -19.33
CA GLN A 188 20.95 11.70 -20.00
C GLN A 188 19.78 12.06 -19.09
N GLY A 189 19.89 11.91 -17.77
CA GLY A 189 18.77 12.12 -16.83
C GLY A 189 18.08 13.49 -17.00
N GLU A 190 18.84 14.56 -17.17
CA GLU A 190 18.32 15.92 -17.38
C GLU A 190 17.66 16.10 -18.75
N ASN A 191 18.02 15.28 -19.73
CA ASN A 191 17.49 15.34 -21.10
C ASN A 191 16.14 14.63 -21.25
N CYS A 192 15.68 13.91 -20.22
CA CYS A 192 14.41 13.17 -20.23
C CYS A 192 13.17 14.07 -20.03
N GLY A 193 13.36 15.37 -19.74
CA GLY A 193 12.29 16.36 -19.68
C GLY A 193 11.46 16.38 -18.38
N ALA A 194 11.71 15.46 -17.45
CA ALA A 194 11.09 15.41 -16.13
C ALA A 194 12.11 14.91 -15.09
N PRO A 195 11.89 15.16 -13.78
CA PRO A 195 12.70 14.55 -12.72
C PRO A 195 12.80 13.03 -12.86
N ILE A 196 13.97 12.46 -12.56
CA ILE A 196 14.20 11.02 -12.68
C ILE A 196 13.78 10.29 -11.40
N MET A 197 12.99 9.23 -11.56
CA MET A 197 12.82 8.17 -10.55
C MET A 197 13.51 6.90 -11.04
N ALA A 198 14.28 6.23 -10.19
CA ALA A 198 15.03 5.03 -10.56
C ALA A 198 15.49 4.27 -9.30
N PRO A 199 15.90 2.99 -9.38
CA PRO A 199 16.03 2.20 -10.61
C PRO A 199 14.94 1.15 -10.85
N GLU A 200 13.85 1.18 -10.07
CA GLU A 200 12.70 0.28 -10.18
C GLU A 200 13.02 -1.23 -10.20
N PRO A 201 13.89 -1.78 -9.33
CA PRO A 201 14.08 -3.22 -9.28
C PRO A 201 12.78 -3.93 -8.85
N PHE A 202 12.54 -5.11 -9.44
CA PHE A 202 11.34 -5.95 -9.24
C PHE A 202 11.01 -6.28 -7.77
N ASN A 203 12.03 -6.30 -6.92
CA ASN A 203 11.99 -6.82 -5.56
C ASN A 203 12.62 -5.87 -4.52
N MET A 204 12.70 -4.57 -4.85
CA MET A 204 13.29 -3.53 -4.00
C MET A 204 14.71 -3.92 -3.58
N ASP A 205 15.50 -4.51 -4.47
CA ASP A 205 16.79 -5.09 -4.12
C ASP A 205 17.80 -4.01 -3.68
N GLN A 206 18.22 -4.07 -2.41
CA GLN A 206 19.12 -3.06 -1.82
C GLN A 206 20.51 -3.07 -2.48
N THR A 207 21.01 -4.21 -2.93
CA THR A 207 22.31 -4.29 -3.62
C THR A 207 22.24 -3.58 -4.97
N TYR A 208 21.17 -3.79 -5.73
CA TYR A 208 20.91 -3.11 -6.98
C TYR A 208 20.78 -1.58 -6.77
N ILE A 209 20.01 -1.17 -5.77
CA ILE A 209 19.84 0.25 -5.39
C ILE A 209 21.18 0.87 -4.98
N ASN A 210 21.95 0.23 -4.12
CA ASN A 210 23.24 0.75 -3.66
C ASN A 210 24.26 0.82 -4.81
N THR A 211 24.27 -0.18 -5.68
CA THR A 211 25.13 -0.18 -6.89
C THR A 211 24.76 0.98 -7.80
N TYR A 212 23.47 1.22 -8.05
CA TYR A 212 22.99 2.36 -8.82
C TYR A 212 23.41 3.70 -8.18
N LEU A 213 23.21 3.85 -6.87
CA LEU A 213 23.53 5.07 -6.12
C LEU A 213 25.03 5.32 -5.92
N SER A 214 25.89 4.32 -6.19
CA SER A 214 27.35 4.49 -6.13
C SER A 214 27.89 5.43 -7.22
N ASN A 215 27.14 5.62 -8.31
CA ASN A 215 27.44 6.64 -9.31
C ASN A 215 26.93 8.00 -8.81
N ALA A 216 27.86 8.88 -8.42
CA ALA A 216 27.54 10.18 -7.83
C ALA A 216 26.70 11.07 -8.77
N THR A 217 26.99 11.08 -10.07
CA THR A 217 26.25 11.86 -11.07
C THR A 217 24.82 11.35 -11.23
N ALA A 218 24.63 10.04 -11.33
CA ALA A 218 23.31 9.44 -11.39
C ALA A 218 22.51 9.73 -10.11
N LYS A 219 23.13 9.56 -8.94
CA LYS A 219 22.54 9.88 -7.63
C LYS A 219 22.12 11.35 -7.55
N ALA A 220 22.92 12.28 -8.04
CA ALA A 220 22.59 13.71 -8.06
C ALA A 220 21.35 13.99 -8.94
N LYS A 221 21.28 13.38 -10.13
CA LYS A 221 20.16 13.54 -11.08
C LYS A 221 18.89 12.76 -10.72
N THR A 222 18.97 11.84 -9.75
CA THR A 222 17.82 11.06 -9.27
C THR A 222 17.02 11.87 -8.25
N ALA A 223 15.74 12.11 -8.52
CA ALA A 223 14.86 12.81 -7.59
C ALA A 223 14.50 11.94 -6.38
N PHE A 224 14.13 10.67 -6.62
CA PHE A 224 13.83 9.69 -5.58
C PHE A 224 14.11 8.26 -6.05
N VAL A 225 14.33 7.38 -5.07
CA VAL A 225 14.52 5.96 -5.32
C VAL A 225 13.16 5.28 -5.38
N CYS A 226 12.99 4.37 -6.34
CA CYS A 226 11.78 3.57 -6.47
C CYS A 226 12.10 2.11 -6.78
N GLY A 227 11.12 1.24 -6.51
CA GLY A 227 11.20 -0.21 -6.64
C GLY A 227 9.85 -0.87 -6.39
N HIS A 228 9.78 -2.15 -6.71
CA HIS A 228 8.60 -3.00 -6.52
C HIS A 228 8.88 -4.02 -5.42
N ILE A 229 7.88 -4.72 -4.92
CA ILE A 229 8.05 -5.65 -3.78
C ILE A 229 7.66 -7.09 -4.08
N TYR A 230 7.66 -7.48 -5.36
CA TYR A 230 7.35 -8.85 -5.72
C TYR A 230 8.37 -9.83 -5.11
N GLY A 231 7.86 -10.81 -4.36
CA GLY A 231 8.69 -11.77 -3.63
C GLY A 231 9.50 -11.18 -2.48
N ARG A 232 9.16 -9.97 -2.00
CA ARG A 232 9.90 -9.28 -0.94
C ARG A 232 8.96 -8.62 0.07
N THR A 233 9.15 -8.91 1.36
CA THR A 233 8.51 -8.14 2.43
C THR A 233 9.15 -6.75 2.56
N PRO A 234 8.38 -5.66 2.76
CA PRO A 234 8.94 -4.33 2.98
C PRO A 234 9.94 -4.27 4.13
N TYR A 235 10.99 -3.47 3.97
CA TYR A 235 12.09 -3.35 4.94
C TYR A 235 12.73 -1.97 4.89
N ASN A 236 13.35 -1.56 6.01
CA ASN A 236 14.03 -0.27 6.10
C ASN A 236 15.36 -0.33 5.31
N LEU A 237 15.48 0.52 4.28
CA LEU A 237 16.67 0.64 3.44
C LEU A 237 17.82 1.44 4.09
N GLY A 238 17.59 1.96 5.29
CA GLY A 238 18.49 2.89 5.96
C GLY A 238 18.51 4.27 5.30
N ASN A 239 19.48 5.09 5.69
CA ASN A 239 19.66 6.40 5.07
C ASN A 239 20.44 6.28 3.75
N ILE A 240 19.72 6.18 2.64
CA ILE A 240 20.30 6.18 1.29
C ILE A 240 20.41 7.61 0.69
N GLY A 241 20.01 8.64 1.44
CA GLY A 241 20.04 10.05 1.01
C GLY A 241 18.98 10.43 -0.03
N LYS A 242 17.95 9.59 -0.22
CA LYS A 242 16.82 9.80 -1.13
C LYS A 242 15.54 9.25 -0.50
N SER A 243 14.38 9.84 -0.80
CA SER A 243 13.09 9.23 -0.44
C SER A 243 12.87 7.95 -1.24
N VAL A 244 12.16 6.98 -0.66
CA VAL A 244 11.86 5.68 -1.29
C VAL A 244 10.37 5.58 -1.62
N TRP A 245 10.04 5.16 -2.83
CA TRP A 245 8.66 4.96 -3.29
C TRP A 245 8.47 3.52 -3.74
N MET A 246 7.43 2.85 -3.23
CA MET A 246 6.99 1.56 -3.78
C MET A 246 6.06 1.86 -4.96
N THR A 247 6.51 1.56 -6.18
CA THR A 247 5.86 2.02 -7.42
C THR A 247 5.03 0.97 -8.14
N GLU A 248 5.07 -0.28 -7.69
CA GLU A 248 4.20 -1.35 -8.20
C GLU A 248 4.15 -2.55 -7.27
N HIS A 249 2.94 -3.03 -6.98
CA HIS A 249 2.70 -4.37 -6.48
C HIS A 249 1.23 -4.79 -6.66
N TYR A 250 0.99 -6.09 -6.57
CA TYR A 250 -0.30 -6.67 -6.22
C TYR A 250 -0.07 -7.89 -5.35
N THR A 251 -0.97 -8.19 -4.41
CA THR A 251 -0.82 -9.31 -3.48
C THR A 251 -1.06 -10.67 -4.15
N ASN A 252 -2.16 -10.81 -4.89
CA ASN A 252 -2.50 -12.02 -5.64
C ASN A 252 -3.46 -11.69 -6.79
N SER A 253 -3.00 -11.89 -8.02
CA SER A 253 -3.76 -11.55 -9.23
C SER A 253 -4.87 -12.56 -9.59
N SER A 254 -4.91 -13.72 -8.95
CA SER A 254 -5.91 -14.76 -9.18
C SER A 254 -7.10 -14.65 -8.23
N ILE A 255 -7.05 -13.75 -7.25
CA ILE A 255 -8.07 -13.57 -6.23
C ILE A 255 -8.75 -12.22 -6.42
N SER A 256 -10.08 -12.19 -6.31
CA SER A 256 -10.87 -10.96 -6.44
C SER A 256 -10.42 -9.89 -5.45
N GLY A 257 -10.48 -8.61 -5.86
CA GLY A 257 -10.26 -7.47 -4.96
C GLY A 257 -11.32 -7.35 -3.86
N ASN A 258 -12.43 -8.09 -3.99
CA ASN A 258 -13.46 -8.23 -2.94
C ASN A 258 -13.19 -9.36 -1.95
N ASP A 259 -12.18 -10.20 -2.18
CA ASP A 259 -11.78 -11.19 -1.18
C ASP A 259 -11.21 -10.47 0.05
N TRP A 260 -11.83 -10.71 1.21
CA TRP A 260 -11.50 -9.97 2.42
C TRP A 260 -10.11 -10.28 2.95
N ASN A 261 -9.69 -11.55 2.90
CA ASN A 261 -8.38 -11.95 3.41
C ASN A 261 -7.27 -11.35 2.54
N ASN A 262 -7.42 -11.38 1.22
CA ASN A 262 -6.48 -10.76 0.31
C ASN A 262 -6.43 -9.23 0.46
N ALA A 263 -7.57 -8.57 0.65
CA ALA A 263 -7.62 -7.14 0.94
C ALA A 263 -6.92 -6.80 2.27
N MET A 264 -7.09 -7.61 3.31
CA MET A 264 -6.39 -7.43 4.60
C MET A 264 -4.88 -7.70 4.52
N ASN A 265 -4.43 -8.56 3.61
CA ASN A 265 -3.00 -8.70 3.31
C ASN A 265 -2.44 -7.41 2.70
N ALA A 266 -3.18 -6.77 1.76
CA ALA A 266 -2.79 -5.48 1.22
C ALA A 266 -2.78 -4.37 2.30
N ALA A 267 -3.71 -4.39 3.25
CA ALA A 267 -3.71 -3.46 4.37
C ALA A 267 -2.40 -3.56 5.18
N LYS A 268 -1.99 -4.79 5.49
CA LYS A 268 -0.73 -5.07 6.20
C LYS A 268 0.49 -4.64 5.40
N GLU A 269 0.48 -4.86 4.09
CA GLU A 269 1.57 -4.47 3.19
C GLU A 269 1.73 -2.95 3.09
N ILE A 270 0.64 -2.19 2.98
CA ILE A 270 0.66 -0.73 3.00
C ILE A 270 1.22 -0.23 4.33
N HIS A 271 0.74 -0.80 5.46
CA HIS A 271 1.30 -0.52 6.79
C HIS A 271 2.81 -0.74 6.83
N ASP A 272 3.29 -1.88 6.32
CA ASP A 272 4.71 -2.24 6.36
C ASP A 272 5.57 -1.33 5.49
N CYS A 273 5.08 -0.92 4.31
CA CYS A 273 5.75 0.08 3.48
C CYS A 273 5.90 1.41 4.23
N MET A 274 4.85 1.87 4.92
CA MET A 274 4.91 3.10 5.70
C MET A 274 5.82 2.95 6.93
N ASN A 275 5.83 1.78 7.56
CA ASN A 275 6.71 1.50 8.70
C ASN A 275 8.19 1.36 8.28
N ALA A 276 8.46 0.90 7.06
CA ALA A 276 9.79 0.83 6.47
C ALA A 276 10.40 2.21 6.13
N GLY A 277 9.65 3.30 6.31
CA GLY A 277 10.11 4.65 6.01
C GLY A 277 9.85 5.09 4.56
N TRP A 278 9.03 4.34 3.80
CA TRP A 278 8.76 4.67 2.41
C TRP A 278 7.66 5.74 2.30
N ALA A 279 7.75 6.57 1.26
CA ALA A 279 6.97 7.78 1.09
C ALA A 279 5.72 7.56 0.22
N ALA A 280 5.67 6.49 -0.57
CA ALA A 280 4.55 6.21 -1.46
C ALA A 280 4.29 4.71 -1.60
N TYR A 281 3.04 4.39 -1.91
CA TYR A 281 2.59 3.04 -2.27
C TYR A 281 1.71 3.12 -3.52
N VAL A 282 2.07 2.38 -4.56
CA VAL A 282 1.34 2.35 -5.83
C VAL A 282 0.98 0.90 -6.15
N TRP A 283 -0.32 0.61 -6.17
CA TRP A 283 -0.83 -0.68 -6.64
C TRP A 283 -0.55 -0.83 -8.15
N TRP A 284 -0.64 -2.06 -8.66
CA TRP A 284 -0.62 -2.30 -10.09
C TRP A 284 -1.90 -1.78 -10.77
N TYR A 285 -2.64 -2.56 -11.54
CA TYR A 285 -3.82 -2.03 -12.24
C TYR A 285 -4.90 -1.49 -11.29
N ILE A 286 -5.27 -0.21 -11.47
CA ILE A 286 -6.39 0.42 -10.75
C ILE A 286 -7.69 -0.36 -11.03
N ARG A 287 -7.95 -0.64 -12.32
CA ARG A 287 -9.11 -1.45 -12.74
C ARG A 287 -8.66 -2.86 -13.12
N ARG A 288 -9.05 -3.83 -12.29
CA ARG A 288 -8.89 -5.26 -12.57
C ARG A 288 -9.75 -6.08 -11.61
N SER A 289 -10.01 -7.35 -11.94
CA SER A 289 -10.73 -8.27 -11.04
C SER A 289 -10.11 -8.36 -9.64
N TYR A 290 -8.78 -8.28 -9.53
CA TYR A 290 -8.01 -8.25 -8.28
C TYR A 290 -7.66 -6.82 -7.80
N GLY A 291 -8.11 -5.79 -8.52
CA GLY A 291 -7.74 -4.40 -8.31
C GLY A 291 -8.68 -3.67 -7.34
N PRO A 292 -8.35 -2.40 -7.01
CA PRO A 292 -9.15 -1.55 -6.15
C PRO A 292 -10.50 -1.13 -6.79
N ILE A 293 -10.60 -1.19 -8.12
CA ILE A 293 -11.85 -1.03 -8.87
C ILE A 293 -12.02 -2.28 -9.75
N ASP A 294 -13.20 -2.90 -9.72
CA ASP A 294 -13.50 -4.06 -10.57
C ASP A 294 -13.87 -3.66 -12.00
N GLU A 295 -14.02 -4.64 -12.89
CA GLU A 295 -14.35 -4.39 -14.30
C GLU A 295 -15.74 -3.76 -14.50
N ASN A 296 -16.63 -3.88 -13.51
CA ASN A 296 -17.97 -3.26 -13.48
C ASN A 296 -17.94 -1.85 -12.85
N SER A 297 -16.75 -1.30 -12.61
CA SER A 297 -16.52 0.01 -11.98
C SER A 297 -16.95 0.09 -10.51
N ASN A 298 -17.10 -1.02 -9.80
CA ASN A 298 -17.33 -0.99 -8.35
C ASN A 298 -16.00 -0.84 -7.60
N VAL A 299 -16.01 -0.04 -6.53
CA VAL A 299 -14.88 -0.02 -5.58
C VAL A 299 -14.91 -1.33 -4.80
N THR A 300 -13.80 -2.08 -4.86
CA THR A 300 -13.68 -3.38 -4.20
C THR A 300 -13.27 -3.23 -2.72
N LYS A 301 -13.27 -4.33 -1.95
CA LYS A 301 -12.70 -4.31 -0.59
C LYS A 301 -11.27 -3.78 -0.56
N LEU A 302 -10.42 -4.17 -1.51
CA LEU A 302 -9.10 -3.60 -1.69
C LEU A 302 -9.13 -2.08 -1.89
N GLY A 303 -10.05 -1.56 -2.71
CA GLY A 303 -10.22 -0.12 -2.89
C GLY A 303 -10.58 0.60 -1.60
N TYR A 304 -11.47 0.02 -0.77
CA TYR A 304 -11.78 0.56 0.55
C TYR A 304 -10.61 0.45 1.53
N ILE A 305 -9.82 -0.62 1.49
CA ILE A 305 -8.57 -0.74 2.25
C ILE A 305 -7.61 0.40 1.88
N MET A 306 -7.35 0.63 0.59
CA MET A 306 -6.48 1.72 0.16
C MET A 306 -7.01 3.10 0.56
N ALA A 307 -8.33 3.28 0.56
CA ALA A 307 -8.98 4.53 0.95
C ALA A 307 -8.68 4.95 2.41
N HIS A 308 -8.41 3.99 3.31
CA HIS A 308 -8.02 4.28 4.70
C HIS A 308 -6.77 5.14 4.83
N TRP A 309 -5.89 5.11 3.83
CA TRP A 309 -4.77 6.04 3.70
C TRP A 309 -5.07 7.13 2.67
N ALA A 310 -5.43 6.74 1.44
CA ALA A 310 -5.50 7.65 0.29
C ALA A 310 -6.46 8.84 0.52
N LYS A 311 -7.61 8.63 1.17
CA LYS A 311 -8.58 9.71 1.42
C LYS A 311 -8.07 10.77 2.41
N TRP A 312 -7.26 10.38 3.40
CA TRP A 312 -7.00 11.23 4.57
C TRP A 312 -5.52 11.54 4.83
N VAL A 313 -4.60 10.67 4.42
CA VAL A 313 -3.15 10.90 4.45
C VAL A 313 -2.73 11.52 3.11
N ARG A 314 -3.08 12.80 2.93
CA ARG A 314 -2.85 13.53 1.66
C ARG A 314 -1.35 13.81 1.44
N PRO A 315 -0.91 14.04 0.19
CA PRO A 315 0.47 14.44 -0.09
C PRO A 315 0.92 15.61 0.79
N GLY A 316 2.11 15.50 1.37
CA GLY A 316 2.67 16.50 2.29
C GLY A 316 2.47 16.19 3.79
N PHE A 317 1.61 15.23 4.14
CA PHE A 317 1.59 14.70 5.51
C PHE A 317 2.95 14.11 5.87
N SER A 318 3.37 14.21 7.12
CA SER A 318 4.49 13.45 7.65
C SER A 318 3.96 12.23 8.39
N LYS A 319 4.55 11.05 8.17
CA LYS A 319 4.42 9.96 9.14
C LYS A 319 5.02 10.45 10.46
N ILE A 320 4.39 10.13 11.58
CA ILE A 320 4.90 10.46 12.92
C ILE A 320 5.27 9.18 13.67
N SER A 321 6.09 9.33 14.70
CA SER A 321 6.51 8.22 15.56
C SER A 321 5.31 7.56 16.22
N CYS A 322 5.26 6.22 16.16
CA CYS A 322 4.22 5.45 16.81
C CYS A 322 4.67 4.01 17.11
N THR A 323 4.09 3.38 18.14
CA THR A 323 4.21 1.93 18.34
C THR A 323 3.51 1.19 17.19
N SER A 324 4.28 0.61 16.27
CA SER A 324 3.73 0.04 15.02
C SER A 324 3.00 -1.30 15.20
N ASN A 325 3.34 -2.06 16.24
CA ASN A 325 2.69 -3.33 16.59
C ASN A 325 2.52 -3.43 18.12
N PRO A 326 1.57 -2.68 18.70
CA PRO A 326 1.44 -2.55 20.16
C PRO A 326 0.97 -3.85 20.82
N THR A 327 0.08 -4.58 20.16
CA THR A 327 -0.44 -5.88 20.60
C THR A 327 -0.36 -6.83 19.41
N SER A 328 -0.03 -8.10 19.62
CA SER A 328 0.01 -9.10 18.54
C SER A 328 -1.24 -9.04 17.65
N GLY A 329 -1.02 -8.98 16.34
CA GLY A 329 -2.08 -8.86 15.33
C GLY A 329 -2.66 -7.45 15.16
N ILE A 330 -2.22 -6.46 15.95
CA ILE A 330 -2.62 -5.06 15.82
C ILE A 330 -1.48 -4.27 15.18
N PHE A 331 -1.78 -3.51 14.13
CA PHE A 331 -0.78 -2.72 13.40
C PHE A 331 -1.23 -1.27 13.30
N VAL A 332 -0.33 -0.32 13.58
CA VAL A 332 -0.67 1.10 13.70
C VAL A 332 0.32 1.97 12.95
N THR A 333 -0.20 2.90 12.15
CA THR A 333 0.56 4.05 11.63
C THR A 333 -0.16 5.34 11.95
N ALA A 334 0.58 6.42 12.15
CA ALA A 334 0.02 7.74 12.40
C ALA A 334 0.71 8.80 11.56
N TYR A 335 -0.03 9.86 11.23
CA TYR A 335 0.38 10.90 10.29
C TYR A 335 -0.10 12.27 10.76
N LYS A 336 0.65 13.32 10.40
CA LYS A 336 0.35 14.70 10.75
C LYS A 336 0.53 15.65 9.57
N SER A 337 -0.36 16.64 9.47
CA SER A 337 -0.17 17.84 8.66
C SER A 337 -0.77 19.04 9.38
N GLY A 338 0.07 20.00 9.78
CA GLY A 338 -0.34 21.08 10.68
C GLY A 338 -0.90 20.51 11.98
N SER A 339 -2.13 20.88 12.34
CA SER A 339 -2.85 20.33 13.50
C SER A 339 -3.57 19.01 13.21
N ARG A 340 -3.72 18.61 11.95
CA ARG A 340 -4.50 17.40 11.59
C ARG A 340 -3.69 16.14 11.86
N ILE A 341 -4.25 15.26 12.69
CA ILE A 341 -3.73 13.92 12.99
C ILE A 341 -4.59 12.88 12.30
N VAL A 342 -3.97 11.89 11.67
CA VAL A 342 -4.63 10.69 11.12
C VAL A 342 -3.97 9.46 11.71
N ILE A 343 -4.75 8.50 12.22
CA ILE A 343 -4.26 7.23 12.75
C ILE A 343 -4.93 6.12 11.96
N VAL A 344 -4.17 5.17 11.43
CA VAL A 344 -4.69 3.97 10.77
C VAL A 344 -4.30 2.76 11.59
N ALA A 345 -5.30 2.00 12.06
CA ALA A 345 -5.13 0.82 12.88
C ALA A 345 -5.77 -0.41 12.20
N ILE A 346 -5.03 -1.52 12.15
CA ILE A 346 -5.44 -2.79 11.56
C ILE A 346 -5.53 -3.81 12.68
N ASN A 347 -6.61 -4.59 12.74
CA ASN A 347 -6.71 -5.78 13.56
C ASN A 347 -6.77 -7.00 12.65
N GLN A 348 -5.72 -7.84 12.66
CA GLN A 348 -5.67 -9.12 11.94
C GLN A 348 -6.12 -10.31 12.81
N ASN A 349 -6.48 -10.08 14.08
CA ASN A 349 -6.99 -11.13 14.95
C ASN A 349 -8.41 -11.56 14.52
N SER A 350 -8.76 -12.81 14.81
CA SER A 350 -10.10 -13.37 14.60
C SER A 350 -11.12 -12.90 15.64
N SER A 351 -10.67 -12.16 16.67
CA SER A 351 -11.50 -11.58 17.72
C SER A 351 -11.37 -10.06 17.76
N ALA A 352 -12.40 -9.40 18.30
CA ALA A 352 -12.32 -7.99 18.60
C ALA A 352 -11.23 -7.75 19.66
N THR A 353 -10.42 -6.70 19.45
CA THR A 353 -9.29 -6.36 20.32
C THR A 353 -9.48 -4.94 20.85
N ASN A 354 -9.40 -4.76 22.17
CA ASN A 354 -9.52 -3.45 22.79
C ASN A 354 -8.14 -2.77 22.89
N GLN A 355 -7.75 -1.97 21.91
CA GLN A 355 -6.41 -1.37 21.91
C GLN A 355 -6.40 -0.03 22.66
N ALA A 356 -5.52 0.09 23.65
CA ALA A 356 -5.22 1.35 24.32
C ALA A 356 -4.32 2.24 23.44
N PHE A 357 -4.61 3.54 23.36
CA PHE A 357 -3.84 4.55 22.64
C PHE A 357 -3.49 5.71 23.56
N SER A 358 -2.29 6.26 23.37
CA SER A 358 -1.85 7.49 24.02
C SER A 358 -1.19 8.41 22.99
N LEU A 359 -1.57 9.68 22.99
CA LEU A 359 -1.09 10.71 22.07
C LEU A 359 -0.32 11.79 22.82
N SER A 360 0.89 12.10 22.36
CA SER A 360 1.68 13.25 22.82
C SER A 360 2.00 14.19 21.66
N GLY A 361 2.43 15.42 21.97
CA GLY A 361 2.79 16.41 20.94
C GLY A 361 1.62 16.99 20.14
N ALA A 362 0.38 16.70 20.55
CA ALA A 362 -0.86 17.25 20.03
C ALA A 362 -1.96 17.17 21.10
N THR A 363 -2.99 18.01 20.96
CA THR A 363 -4.19 17.94 21.80
C THR A 363 -5.36 17.58 20.90
N VAL A 364 -6.06 16.48 21.21
CA VAL A 364 -7.20 15.99 20.43
C VAL A 364 -8.36 15.73 21.37
N SER A 365 -9.51 16.34 21.10
CA SER A 365 -10.76 16.18 21.87
C SER A 365 -11.69 15.13 21.26
N SER A 366 -11.64 14.94 19.95
CA SER A 366 -12.40 13.90 19.28
C SER A 366 -11.77 13.45 17.96
N PHE A 367 -12.16 12.26 17.52
CA PHE A 367 -11.86 11.73 16.21
C PHE A 367 -13.16 11.45 15.44
N SER A 368 -13.16 11.77 14.15
CA SER A 368 -14.01 11.06 13.19
C SER A 368 -13.38 9.69 12.92
N ARG A 369 -14.16 8.63 13.09
CA ARG A 369 -13.74 7.23 12.91
C ARG A 369 -14.40 6.65 11.67
N TYR A 370 -13.62 5.95 10.85
CA TYR A 370 -14.08 5.21 9.68
C TYR A 370 -13.60 3.77 9.76
N GLN A 371 -14.47 2.80 9.51
CA GLN A 371 -14.16 1.39 9.69
C GLN A 371 -14.60 0.53 8.49
N THR A 372 -13.74 -0.40 8.09
CA THR A 372 -14.03 -1.41 7.09
C THR A 372 -13.81 -2.81 7.67
N THR A 373 -14.75 -3.70 7.41
CA THR A 373 -14.73 -5.13 7.75
C THR A 373 -15.09 -5.96 6.51
N SER A 374 -15.21 -7.28 6.63
CA SER A 374 -15.73 -8.13 5.55
C SER A 374 -17.15 -7.72 5.11
N SER A 375 -17.99 -7.21 6.01
CA SER A 375 -19.40 -6.90 5.74
C SER A 375 -19.71 -5.40 5.57
N ALA A 376 -18.78 -4.51 5.90
CA ALA A 376 -19.01 -3.07 5.89
C ALA A 376 -17.84 -2.29 5.29
N ASN A 377 -18.11 -1.13 4.69
CA ASN A 377 -17.13 -0.29 4.01
C ASN A 377 -17.18 1.15 4.56
N LEU A 378 -16.07 1.64 5.13
CA LEU A 378 -15.89 3.00 5.64
C LEU A 378 -17.06 3.52 6.50
N VAL A 379 -17.63 2.68 7.36
CA VAL A 379 -18.71 3.09 8.27
C VAL A 379 -18.18 4.16 9.22
N SER A 380 -18.86 5.31 9.23
CA SER A 380 -18.45 6.48 10.00
C SER A 380 -19.08 6.52 11.40
N SER A 381 -18.35 7.06 12.37
CA SER A 381 -18.81 7.34 13.73
C SER A 381 -17.89 8.38 14.39
N SER A 382 -18.24 8.87 15.57
CA SER A 382 -17.36 9.72 16.39
C SER A 382 -16.72 8.94 17.54
N LEU A 383 -15.56 9.41 17.99
CA LEU A 383 -14.87 8.93 19.18
C LEU A 383 -14.40 10.14 19.99
N SER A 384 -14.93 10.31 21.20
CA SER A 384 -14.47 11.35 22.13
C SER A 384 -13.18 10.92 22.82
N VAL A 385 -12.29 11.88 23.09
CA VAL A 385 -11.00 11.65 23.74
C VAL A 385 -10.86 12.62 24.91
N SER A 386 -10.39 12.09 26.04
CA SER A 386 -10.07 12.89 27.23
C SER A 386 -8.61 12.64 27.62
N GLY A 387 -7.87 13.70 27.95
CA GLY A 387 -6.48 13.58 28.39
C GLY A 387 -5.53 12.92 27.38
N ASN A 388 -5.82 13.04 26.07
CA ASN A 388 -5.04 12.43 24.98
C ASN A 388 -4.81 10.91 25.10
N SER A 389 -5.61 10.20 25.89
CA SER A 389 -5.56 8.75 26.00
C SER A 389 -6.95 8.18 25.80
N PHE A 390 -7.06 7.06 25.08
CA PHE A 390 -8.35 6.44 24.79
C PHE A 390 -8.20 4.95 24.54
N ASN A 391 -9.28 4.20 24.72
CA ASN A 391 -9.38 2.81 24.31
C ASN A 391 -10.24 2.73 23.05
N LEU A 392 -9.85 1.88 22.11
CA LEU A 392 -10.59 1.63 20.88
C LEU A 392 -10.77 0.14 20.70
N THR A 393 -12.02 -0.31 20.71
CA THR A 393 -12.38 -1.66 20.27
C THR A 393 -12.26 -1.73 18.75
N LEU A 394 -11.26 -2.47 18.27
CA LEU A 394 -11.06 -2.83 16.87
C LEU A 394 -11.76 -4.17 16.62
N PRO A 395 -12.78 -4.26 15.73
CA PRO A 395 -13.42 -5.53 15.40
C PRO A 395 -12.43 -6.56 14.88
N ALA A 396 -12.81 -7.83 14.97
CA ALA A 396 -12.07 -8.92 14.35
C ALA A 396 -11.84 -8.64 12.85
N SER A 397 -10.64 -8.93 12.34
CA SER A 397 -10.25 -8.79 10.93
C SER A 397 -10.80 -7.48 10.32
N SER A 398 -10.25 -6.35 10.74
CA SER A 398 -10.76 -5.02 10.39
C SER A 398 -9.65 -3.98 10.22
N ILE A 399 -10.00 -2.88 9.58
CA ILE A 399 -9.18 -1.67 9.53
C ILE A 399 -10.02 -0.47 9.96
N THR A 400 -9.40 0.43 10.73
CA THR A 400 -10.03 1.63 11.27
C THR A 400 -9.12 2.83 11.04
N THR A 401 -9.65 3.92 10.50
CA THR A 401 -8.97 5.21 10.44
C THR A 401 -9.63 6.20 11.39
N LEU A 402 -8.83 6.88 12.20
CA LEU A 402 -9.22 8.00 13.05
C LEU A 402 -8.66 9.29 12.47
N ILE A 403 -9.47 10.33 12.48
CA ILE A 403 -9.10 11.65 11.97
C ILE A 403 -9.45 12.69 13.03
N ALA A 404 -8.44 13.38 13.57
CA ALA A 404 -8.66 14.35 14.64
C ALA A 404 -9.52 15.52 14.14
N ASN A 405 -10.50 15.93 14.94
CA ASN A 405 -11.34 17.10 14.68
C ASN A 405 -10.86 18.32 15.47
#